data_AF-A0A2M8YCH8-F1
#
_entry.id   AF-A0A2M8YCH8-F1
#
_cell.length_a   1.000
_cell.length_b   1.000
_cell.length_c   1.000
_cell.angle_alpha   90.00
_cell.angle_beta   90.00
_cell.angle_gamma   90.00
#
_symmetry.space_group_name_H-M   'P 1'
#
loop_
_entity.id
_entity.type
_entity.pdbx_description
1 polymer ?
#
loop_
_entity_poly.entity_id
_entity_poly.type
_entity_poly.pdbx_seq_one_letter_code
_entity_poly.pdbx_strand_id
1 'polypeptide(L)'
;MKKIKSVLNATGWLSSLFLVVGCQSPAITVTNSLFGINLDDNMKGRNLGAAVAWDEQWAGSMTSPARNQLYAQGIAKGTPEFNLRVVRVNTRFEFSGLFASTGDRMWLTSAVVPDHLPKLHMYDLVEIRQTDTFQVNKDFASKGEGNIVVRILCKYGTPDYEACLDRQPRIGKHRGFGETNTPYPVSIKEYGFTYTPMYDAEGRAIR
;
A
#
# COMPACT_ATOMS: atom_id res chain seq x y z
N MET A 1 -21.64 -8.86 53.85
CA MET A 1 -20.59 -8.66 52.82
C MET A 1 -21.28 -8.20 51.52
N LYS A 2 -21.58 -6.92 51.33
CA LYS A 2 -20.77 -5.84 50.73
C LYS A 2 -20.10 -6.17 49.38
N LYS A 3 -20.66 -5.56 48.32
CA LYS A 3 -20.06 -5.03 47.08
C LYS A 3 -19.41 -6.00 46.07
N ILE A 4 -20.19 -6.64 45.20
CA ILE A 4 -19.75 -7.02 43.83
C ILE A 4 -20.97 -7.06 42.88
N LYS A 5 -21.57 -5.90 42.52
CA LYS A 5 -22.63 -5.85 41.48
C LYS A 5 -22.60 -4.61 40.57
N SER A 6 -21.50 -3.85 40.53
CA SER A 6 -21.48 -2.52 39.87
C SER A 6 -20.35 -2.29 38.86
N VAL A 7 -19.74 -3.35 38.30
CA VAL A 7 -18.63 -3.17 37.32
C VAL A 7 -18.92 -3.79 35.96
N LEU A 8 -19.93 -4.66 35.82
CA LEU A 8 -20.19 -5.34 34.54
C LEU A 8 -21.06 -4.57 33.52
N ASN A 9 -21.68 -3.45 33.90
CA ASN A 9 -22.54 -2.69 32.97
C ASN A 9 -21.87 -1.47 32.33
N ALA A 10 -20.61 -1.17 32.66
CA ALA A 10 -19.91 0.01 32.12
C ALA A 10 -18.98 -0.29 30.93
N THR A 11 -18.59 -1.55 30.71
CA THR A 11 -17.68 -1.94 29.62
C THR A 11 -18.39 -2.30 28.31
N GLY A 12 -19.70 -2.57 28.34
CA GLY A 12 -20.49 -2.90 27.15
C GLY A 12 -20.95 -1.69 26.31
N TRP A 13 -20.82 -0.47 26.83
CA TRP A 13 -21.26 0.75 26.12
C TRP A 13 -20.09 1.56 25.54
N LEU A 14 -18.87 1.36 26.03
CA LEU A 14 -17.67 2.02 25.47
C LEU A 14 -17.17 1.36 24.17
N SER A 15 -17.47 0.08 23.94
CA SER A 15 -17.15 -0.62 22.69
C SER A 15 -18.16 -0.32 21.56
N SER A 16 -19.36 0.15 21.88
CA SER A 16 -20.41 0.47 20.91
C SER A 16 -20.26 1.87 20.30
N LEU A 17 -19.55 2.79 20.96
CA LEU A 17 -19.31 4.14 20.44
C LEU A 17 -18.21 4.20 19.36
N PHE A 18 -17.41 3.15 19.20
CA PHE A 18 -16.40 3.06 18.14
C PHE A 18 -16.95 2.58 16.79
N LEU A 19 -18.23 2.20 16.71
CA LEU A 19 -18.81 1.56 15.52
C LEU A 19 -19.74 2.45 14.70
N VAL A 20 -20.01 3.71 15.10
CA VAL A 20 -21.02 4.56 14.40
C VAL A 20 -20.53 5.97 14.05
N VAL A 21 -19.24 6.24 14.06
CA VAL A 21 -18.69 7.45 13.44
C VAL A 21 -17.70 7.01 12.37
N GLY A 22 -17.86 7.49 11.14
CA GLY A 22 -17.14 7.11 9.92
C GLY A 22 -15.62 7.39 9.90
N CYS A 23 -14.91 7.12 11.00
CA CYS A 23 -13.46 7.13 11.14
C CYS A 23 -12.98 5.68 11.30
N GLN A 24 -13.10 4.85 10.27
CA GLN A 24 -12.45 3.52 10.24
C GLN A 24 -10.91 3.59 10.09
N SER A 25 -10.34 4.78 9.84
CA SER A 25 -8.91 4.98 9.59
C SER A 25 -7.98 4.76 10.80
N PRO A 26 -8.31 5.22 12.03
CA PRO A 26 -7.43 5.05 13.17
C PRO A 26 -7.46 3.62 13.72
N ALA A 27 -8.62 2.97 13.71
CA ALA A 27 -8.80 1.65 14.32
C ALA A 27 -7.96 0.56 13.62
N ILE A 28 -7.90 0.53 12.29
CA ILE A 28 -7.08 -0.45 11.54
C ILE A 28 -5.58 -0.21 11.78
N THR A 29 -5.17 1.06 11.83
CA THR A 29 -3.78 1.44 12.09
C THR A 29 -3.34 1.02 13.50
N VAL A 30 -4.18 1.29 14.50
CA VAL A 30 -3.97 0.89 15.90
C VAL A 30 -3.98 -0.63 16.05
N THR A 31 -4.92 -1.32 15.40
CA THR A 31 -5.01 -2.79 15.40
C THR A 31 -3.72 -3.41 14.84
N ASN A 32 -3.25 -2.98 13.67
CA ASN A 32 -2.03 -3.54 13.09
C ASN A 32 -0.77 -3.21 13.90
N SER A 33 -0.68 -2.00 14.49
CA SER A 33 0.43 -1.66 15.39
C SER A 33 0.42 -2.45 16.69
N LEU A 34 -0.77 -2.78 17.22
CA LEU A 34 -0.92 -3.55 18.47
C LEU A 34 -0.70 -5.05 18.26
N PHE A 35 -1.01 -5.59 17.08
CA PHE A 35 -0.86 -7.02 16.77
C PHE A 35 0.45 -7.37 16.06
N GLY A 36 1.36 -6.40 15.86
CA GLY A 36 2.74 -6.66 15.42
C GLY A 36 2.86 -7.39 14.08
N ILE A 37 1.86 -7.27 13.20
CA ILE A 37 1.84 -7.96 11.90
C ILE A 37 2.77 -7.24 10.91
N ASN A 38 4.04 -7.03 11.25
CA ASN A 38 5.03 -6.42 10.35
C ASN A 38 5.53 -7.43 9.32
N LEU A 39 6.08 -6.94 8.21
CA LEU A 39 6.93 -7.78 7.36
C LEU A 39 8.17 -8.19 8.17
N ASP A 40 8.58 -9.45 8.00
CA ASP A 40 9.87 -9.91 8.49
C ASP A 40 10.99 -9.07 7.86
N ASP A 41 12.08 -8.85 8.58
CA ASP A 41 13.16 -7.96 8.13
C ASP A 41 13.80 -8.43 6.81
N ASN A 42 13.80 -9.74 6.56
CA ASN A 42 14.25 -10.30 5.29
C ASN A 42 13.30 -9.99 4.12
N MET A 43 12.15 -9.37 4.33
CA MET A 43 11.17 -9.00 3.30
C MET A 43 11.18 -7.48 3.00
N LYS A 44 11.93 -6.71 3.80
CA LYS A 44 12.18 -5.29 3.59
C LYS A 44 13.41 -5.09 2.71
N GLY A 45 13.52 -3.93 2.07
CA GLY A 45 14.74 -3.59 1.34
C GLY A 45 14.85 -4.25 -0.03
N ARG A 46 13.72 -4.55 -0.69
CA ARG A 46 13.70 -5.30 -1.96
C ARG A 46 12.86 -4.63 -3.03
N ASN A 47 13.25 -4.82 -4.28
CA ASN A 47 12.41 -4.46 -5.42
C ASN A 47 11.59 -5.69 -5.84
N LEU A 48 10.27 -5.57 -5.79
CA LEU A 48 9.34 -6.69 -5.97
C LEU A 48 8.39 -6.44 -7.15
N GLY A 49 8.09 -7.49 -7.92
CA GLY A 49 6.96 -7.51 -8.83
C GLY A 49 5.64 -7.47 -8.06
N ALA A 50 4.76 -6.54 -8.43
CA ALA A 50 3.47 -6.33 -7.81
C ALA A 50 2.40 -6.06 -8.88
N ALA A 51 1.18 -6.55 -8.64
CA ALA A 51 0.06 -6.31 -9.53
C ALA A 51 -0.75 -5.11 -9.05
N VAL A 52 -1.06 -4.18 -9.95
CA VAL A 52 -1.94 -3.04 -9.67
C VAL A 52 -3.36 -3.56 -9.45
N ALA A 53 -3.92 -3.27 -8.28
CA ALA A 53 -5.17 -3.88 -7.84
C ALA A 53 -6.42 -3.09 -8.30
N TRP A 54 -6.26 -1.81 -8.62
CA TRP A 54 -7.29 -0.94 -9.20
C TRP A 54 -6.63 0.08 -10.12
N ASP A 55 -7.38 0.57 -11.12
CA ASP A 55 -6.94 1.70 -11.93
C ASP A 55 -6.47 2.86 -11.03
N GLU A 56 -5.41 3.52 -11.46
CA GLU A 56 -4.89 4.69 -10.76
C GLU A 56 -5.99 5.76 -10.69
N GLN A 57 -6.28 6.15 -9.46
CA GLN A 57 -7.26 7.16 -9.11
C GLN A 57 -6.69 8.01 -8.01
N TRP A 58 -7.20 9.22 -7.86
CA TRP A 58 -6.84 10.04 -6.73
C TRP A 58 -7.33 9.42 -5.43
N ALA A 59 -6.54 9.52 -4.36
CA ALA A 59 -6.88 8.91 -3.07
C ALA A 59 -8.27 9.35 -2.56
N GLY A 60 -8.68 10.59 -2.86
CA GLY A 60 -10.01 11.13 -2.58
C GLY A 60 -11.15 10.48 -3.37
N SER A 61 -10.92 10.07 -4.62
CA SER A 61 -11.91 9.47 -5.51
C SER A 61 -11.97 7.95 -5.43
N MET A 62 -11.02 7.31 -4.74
CA MET A 62 -11.03 5.86 -4.54
C MET A 62 -12.25 5.40 -3.72
N THR A 63 -12.71 4.18 -4.01
CA THR A 63 -13.75 3.50 -3.22
C THR A 63 -13.33 3.35 -1.76
N SER A 64 -14.30 3.30 -0.84
CA SER A 64 -14.00 3.24 0.60
C SER A 64 -13.05 2.10 1.01
N PRO A 65 -13.17 0.87 0.46
CA PRO A 65 -12.22 -0.21 0.76
C PRO A 65 -10.79 0.10 0.30
N ALA A 66 -10.62 0.70 -0.88
CA ALA A 66 -9.31 1.07 -1.39
C ALA A 66 -8.68 2.20 -0.57
N ARG A 67 -9.46 3.23 -0.26
CA ARG A 67 -9.03 4.37 0.55
C ARG A 67 -8.66 3.97 1.98
N ASN A 68 -9.41 3.07 2.61
CA ASN A 68 -9.09 2.58 3.96
C ASN A 68 -7.72 1.90 4.01
N GLN A 69 -7.32 1.20 2.95
CA GLN A 69 -6.00 0.59 2.91
C GLN A 69 -4.90 1.64 2.72
N LEU A 70 -5.10 2.67 1.89
CA LEU A 70 -4.17 3.81 1.80
C LEU A 70 -3.94 4.47 3.17
N TYR A 71 -4.99 4.62 3.96
CA TYR A 71 -4.90 5.14 5.33
C TYR A 71 -4.03 4.27 6.23
N ALA A 72 -4.17 2.95 6.16
CA ALA A 72 -3.32 2.02 6.89
C ALA A 72 -1.83 2.11 6.48
N GLN A 73 -1.56 2.54 5.24
CA GLN A 73 -0.21 2.74 4.69
C GLN A 73 0.33 4.17 4.92
N GLY A 74 -0.40 5.03 5.63
CA GLY A 74 0.05 6.37 6.03
C GLY A 74 -0.40 7.50 5.11
N ILE A 75 -1.20 7.23 4.08
CA ILE A 75 -1.69 8.23 3.11
C ILE A 75 -3.07 8.71 3.55
N ALA A 76 -3.15 9.49 4.63
CA ALA A 76 -4.41 9.91 5.24
C ALA A 76 -4.97 11.21 4.66
N LYS A 77 -6.30 11.38 4.64
CA LYS A 77 -6.92 12.66 4.24
C LYS A 77 -6.36 13.79 5.11
N GLY A 78 -5.96 14.90 4.47
CA GLY A 78 -5.34 16.05 5.14
C GLY A 78 -3.82 15.97 5.25
N THR A 79 -3.20 14.85 4.85
CA THR A 79 -1.75 14.75 4.69
C THR A 79 -1.34 15.15 3.26
N PRO A 80 -0.14 15.72 3.05
CA PRO A 80 0.34 16.06 1.71
C PRO A 80 0.35 14.87 0.74
N GLU A 81 0.61 13.67 1.25
CA GLU A 81 0.69 12.43 0.47
C GLU A 81 -0.64 12.04 -0.17
N PHE A 82 -1.75 12.47 0.42
CA PHE A 82 -3.09 12.27 -0.13
C PHE A 82 -3.29 12.93 -1.50
N ASN A 83 -2.46 13.92 -1.82
CA ASN A 83 -2.47 14.65 -3.08
C ASN A 83 -1.44 14.13 -4.09
N LEU A 84 -0.69 13.07 -3.76
CA LEU A 84 0.25 12.44 -4.69
C LEU A 84 -0.45 11.38 -5.55
N ARG A 85 0.21 10.99 -6.65
CA ARG A 85 -0.18 9.81 -7.42
C ARG A 85 0.15 8.57 -6.59
N VAL A 86 -0.87 7.79 -6.22
CA VAL A 86 -0.71 6.61 -5.37
C VAL A 86 -1.52 5.47 -5.93
N VAL A 87 -0.95 4.26 -5.90
CA VAL A 87 -1.62 3.04 -6.33
C VAL A 87 -1.66 2.01 -5.25
N ARG A 88 -2.74 1.23 -5.26
CA ARG A 88 -2.85 -0.01 -4.50
C ARG A 88 -2.26 -1.14 -5.32
N VAL A 89 -1.39 -1.90 -4.68
CA VAL A 89 -0.74 -3.05 -5.32
C VAL A 89 -0.82 -4.27 -4.42
N ASN A 90 -0.84 -5.42 -5.07
CA ASN A 90 -0.77 -6.72 -4.41
C ASN A 90 0.63 -7.28 -4.66
N THR A 91 1.34 -7.60 -3.59
CA THR A 91 2.55 -8.42 -3.62
C THR A 91 2.23 -9.84 -3.15
N ARG A 92 3.18 -10.75 -3.33
CA ARG A 92 3.11 -12.10 -2.75
C ARG A 92 4.38 -12.39 -1.99
N PHE A 93 4.26 -13.26 -1.00
CA PHE A 93 5.37 -13.69 -0.18
C PHE A 93 5.25 -15.18 0.13
N GLU A 94 6.35 -15.90 0.03
CA GLU A 94 6.39 -17.36 0.16
C GLU A 94 6.15 -17.85 1.60
N PHE A 95 6.50 -17.04 2.62
CA PHE A 95 6.61 -17.54 4.01
C PHE A 95 5.54 -17.05 5.01
N SER A 96 4.59 -16.18 4.64
CA SER A 96 3.62 -15.63 5.61
C SER A 96 2.25 -16.30 5.55
N GLY A 97 2.02 -17.28 6.41
CA GLY A 97 0.71 -17.92 6.59
C GLY A 97 -0.26 -17.00 7.33
N LEU A 98 -1.16 -16.33 6.60
CA LEU A 98 -2.53 -16.02 7.05
C LEU A 98 -3.39 -15.48 5.87
N PHE A 99 -4.42 -16.26 5.51
CA PHE A 99 -5.53 -16.00 4.58
C PHE A 99 -5.28 -15.99 3.06
N ALA A 100 -5.30 -17.18 2.43
CA ALA A 100 -6.07 -17.46 1.21
C ALA A 100 -6.22 -18.99 0.97
N SER A 101 -7.35 -19.41 0.41
CA SER A 101 -7.75 -20.81 0.13
C SER A 101 -6.92 -21.55 -0.92
N THR A 102 -5.80 -20.97 -1.39
CA THR A 102 -4.98 -21.49 -2.49
C THR A 102 -3.52 -21.80 -2.14
N GLY A 103 -3.15 -21.65 -0.86
CA GLY A 103 -1.81 -21.96 -0.32
C GLY A 103 -0.87 -20.76 -0.17
N ASP A 104 -1.15 -19.63 -0.81
CA ASP A 104 -0.23 -18.47 -0.85
C ASP A 104 -0.92 -17.17 -0.43
N ARG A 105 -0.28 -16.35 0.43
CA ARG A 105 -0.81 -15.06 0.91
C ARG A 105 -0.48 -13.94 -0.09
N MET A 106 -1.51 -13.19 -0.50
CA MET A 106 -1.32 -11.88 -1.14
C MET A 106 -1.21 -10.82 -0.06
N TRP A 107 -0.17 -10.00 -0.13
CA TRP A 107 -0.02 -8.86 0.75
C TRP A 107 -0.45 -7.60 0.03
N LEU A 108 -1.31 -6.83 0.66
CA LEU A 108 -1.83 -5.60 0.11
C LEU A 108 -0.94 -4.46 0.60
N THR A 109 -0.36 -3.67 -0.31
CA THR A 109 0.35 -2.43 0.05
C THR A 109 -0.03 -1.28 -0.90
N SER A 110 0.61 -0.13 -0.74
CA SER A 110 0.49 1.02 -1.63
C SER A 110 1.86 1.53 -2.02
N ALA A 111 1.96 2.11 -3.21
CA ALA A 111 3.19 2.74 -3.68
C ALA A 111 2.87 4.12 -4.27
N VAL A 112 3.78 5.08 -4.06
CA VAL A 112 3.74 6.39 -4.72
C VAL A 112 4.25 6.23 -6.15
N VAL A 113 3.54 6.82 -7.12
CA VAL A 113 3.86 6.72 -8.54
C VAL A 113 4.63 7.98 -8.98
N PRO A 114 5.84 7.84 -9.52
CA PRO A 114 6.60 8.98 -10.04
C PRO A 114 5.98 9.54 -11.33
N ASP A 115 6.22 10.83 -11.56
CA ASP A 115 5.57 11.61 -12.61
C ASP A 115 5.83 11.12 -14.03
N HIS A 116 7.01 10.55 -14.27
CA HIS A 116 7.43 10.10 -15.60
C HIS A 116 6.70 8.81 -16.04
N LEU A 117 6.09 8.07 -15.11
CA LEU A 117 5.35 6.86 -15.47
C LEU A 117 3.96 7.22 -15.99
N PRO A 118 3.46 6.54 -17.04
CA PRO A 118 2.09 6.71 -17.49
C PRO A 118 1.11 6.27 -16.41
N LYS A 119 -0.16 6.63 -16.60
CA LYS A 119 -1.23 6.19 -15.70
C LYS A 119 -1.28 4.66 -15.61
N LEU A 120 -1.37 4.15 -14.39
CA LEU A 120 -1.43 2.71 -14.14
C LEU A 120 -2.89 2.21 -14.20
N HIS A 121 -3.06 1.01 -14.73
CA HIS A 121 -4.35 0.33 -14.85
C HIS A 121 -4.38 -0.92 -14.00
N MET A 122 -5.59 -1.34 -13.63
CA MET A 122 -5.82 -2.61 -12.98
C MET A 122 -5.15 -3.74 -13.78
N TYR A 123 -4.47 -4.64 -13.07
CA TYR A 123 -3.67 -5.75 -13.59
C TYR A 123 -2.36 -5.37 -14.28
N ASP A 124 -2.00 -4.10 -14.40
CA ASP A 124 -0.62 -3.76 -14.77
C ASP A 124 0.34 -4.41 -13.76
N LEU A 125 1.41 -5.02 -14.27
CA LEU A 125 2.48 -5.51 -13.43
C LEU A 125 3.54 -4.44 -13.32
N VAL A 126 3.83 -4.04 -12.10
CA VAL A 126 4.81 -3.00 -11.78
C VAL A 126 5.88 -3.54 -10.86
N GLU A 127 7.03 -2.91 -10.91
CA GLU A 127 8.07 -3.10 -9.91
C GLU A 127 7.89 -2.05 -8.82
N ILE A 128 7.84 -2.50 -7.57
CA ILE A 128 7.82 -1.61 -6.42
C ILE A 128 9.10 -1.76 -5.61
N ARG A 129 9.59 -0.63 -5.09
CA ARG A 129 10.57 -0.64 -4.02
C ARG A 129 9.81 -0.82 -2.71
N GLN A 130 9.99 -1.96 -2.05
CA GLN A 130 9.37 -2.24 -0.76
C GLN A 130 10.34 -1.91 0.38
N THR A 131 10.05 -0.84 1.12
CA THR A 131 10.79 -0.47 2.34
C THR A 131 10.14 -1.04 3.59
N ASP A 132 8.82 -0.92 3.71
CA ASP A 132 8.03 -1.39 4.85
C ASP A 132 6.55 -1.56 4.47
N THR A 133 5.70 -1.82 5.46
CA THR A 133 4.39 -2.44 5.29
C THR A 133 3.25 -1.64 5.89
N PHE A 134 3.54 -0.83 6.90
CA PHE A 134 2.57 -0.01 7.61
C PHE A 134 3.11 1.39 7.72
N GLN A 135 2.23 2.38 7.51
CA GLN A 135 2.63 3.78 7.56
C GLN A 135 3.89 4.07 6.71
N VAL A 136 4.14 3.24 5.70
CA VAL A 136 5.40 3.23 4.94
C VAL A 136 5.55 4.49 4.09
N ASN A 137 4.41 5.05 3.67
CA ASN A 137 4.35 6.31 2.94
C ASN A 137 3.97 7.47 3.85
N LYS A 138 3.97 7.27 5.18
CA LYS A 138 3.76 8.37 6.12
C LYS A 138 4.94 9.34 6.03
N ASP A 139 4.63 10.63 5.93
CA ASP A 139 5.61 11.71 5.80
C ASP A 139 6.44 11.64 4.50
N PHE A 140 6.01 10.85 3.49
CA PHE A 140 6.70 10.73 2.20
C PHE A 140 6.99 12.08 1.56
N ALA A 141 6.06 13.04 1.62
CA ALA A 141 6.25 14.35 1.02
C ALA A 141 7.37 15.15 1.69
N SER A 142 7.64 14.91 2.98
CA SER A 142 8.70 15.60 3.73
C SER A 142 10.04 14.86 3.70
N LYS A 143 10.02 13.53 3.82
CA LYS A 143 11.24 12.70 3.86
C LYS A 143 11.74 12.35 2.47
N GLY A 144 10.81 12.23 1.53
CA GLY A 144 11.05 11.64 0.22
C GLY A 144 11.53 10.22 0.39
N GLU A 145 10.84 9.39 1.18
CA GLU A 145 11.15 7.97 1.41
C GLU A 145 9.84 7.20 1.64
N GLY A 146 9.79 5.97 1.14
CA GLY A 146 8.63 5.07 1.26
C GLY A 146 8.60 4.04 0.14
N ASN A 147 7.44 3.41 -0.03
CA ASN A 147 7.18 2.51 -1.15
C ASN A 147 6.88 3.32 -2.41
N ILE A 148 7.60 3.03 -3.48
CA ILE A 148 7.45 3.70 -4.77
C ILE A 148 7.31 2.69 -5.90
N VAL A 149 6.62 3.09 -6.97
CA VAL A 149 6.70 2.37 -8.24
C VAL A 149 8.00 2.76 -8.92
N VAL A 150 8.82 1.77 -9.24
CA VAL A 150 10.12 1.96 -9.90
C VAL A 150 9.94 1.97 -11.41
N ARG A 151 9.18 1.02 -11.94
CA ARG A 151 8.86 0.90 -13.37
C ARG A 151 7.63 0.03 -13.60
N ILE A 152 7.14 0.05 -14.84
CA ILE A 152 6.14 -0.90 -15.31
C ILE A 152 6.87 -2.09 -15.91
N LEU A 153 6.53 -3.30 -15.48
CA LEU A 153 7.09 -4.55 -15.98
C LEU A 153 6.28 -5.06 -17.17
N CYS A 154 4.94 -5.11 -17.02
CA CYS A 154 4.01 -5.55 -18.06
C CYS A 154 2.75 -4.67 -18.04
N LYS A 155 2.30 -4.21 -19.21
CA LYS A 155 1.05 -3.43 -19.37
C LYS A 155 -0.11 -4.37 -19.67
N TYR A 156 -1.15 -4.34 -18.85
CA TYR A 156 -2.34 -5.15 -19.09
C TYR A 156 -3.07 -4.70 -20.36
N GLY A 157 -3.63 -5.66 -21.10
CA GLY A 157 -4.36 -5.41 -22.34
C GLY A 157 -3.49 -5.24 -23.59
N THR A 158 -2.16 -5.33 -23.48
CA THR A 158 -1.29 -5.39 -24.66
C THR A 158 -1.21 -6.81 -25.23
N PRO A 159 -0.99 -6.99 -26.54
CA PRO A 159 -0.94 -8.32 -27.16
C PRO A 159 0.16 -9.23 -26.60
N ASP A 160 1.22 -8.67 -26.04
CA ASP A 160 2.37 -9.36 -25.48
C ASP A 160 2.30 -9.58 -23.95
N TYR A 161 1.19 -9.19 -23.30
CA TYR A 161 1.08 -9.21 -21.84
C TYR A 161 1.37 -10.58 -21.23
N GLU A 162 0.79 -11.66 -21.77
CA GLU A 162 1.02 -13.02 -21.24
C GLU A 162 2.48 -13.47 -21.42
N ALA A 163 3.06 -13.20 -22.59
CA ALA A 163 4.46 -13.51 -22.86
C ALA A 163 5.42 -12.65 -22.01
N CYS A 164 5.00 -11.43 -21.64
CA CYS A 164 5.70 -10.59 -20.68
C CYS A 164 5.64 -11.21 -19.28
N LEU A 165 4.44 -11.52 -18.78
CA LEU A 165 4.22 -12.14 -17.46
C LEU A 165 5.03 -13.42 -17.28
N ASP A 166 5.14 -14.24 -18.32
CA ASP A 166 5.89 -15.50 -18.26
C ASP A 166 7.38 -15.32 -17.99
N ARG A 167 7.96 -14.18 -18.42
CA ARG A 167 9.37 -13.83 -18.21
C ARG A 167 9.65 -13.18 -16.86
N GLN A 168 8.59 -12.78 -16.15
CA GLN A 168 8.75 -12.11 -14.86
C GLN A 168 9.06 -13.12 -13.75
N PRO A 169 9.70 -12.66 -12.65
CA PRO A 169 9.91 -13.47 -11.46
C PRO A 169 8.61 -14.13 -10.97
N ARG A 170 8.78 -15.30 -10.34
CA ARG A 170 7.67 -16.11 -9.81
C ARG A 170 7.89 -16.40 -8.32
N ILE A 171 6.80 -16.41 -7.56
CA ILE A 171 6.76 -16.94 -6.19
C ILE A 171 5.79 -18.12 -6.22
N GLY A 172 6.31 -19.32 -5.93
CA GLY A 172 5.58 -20.56 -6.13
C GLY A 172 5.04 -20.67 -7.57
N LYS A 173 3.73 -20.87 -7.70
CA LYS A 173 3.03 -20.98 -9.00
C LYS A 173 2.64 -19.63 -9.62
N HIS A 174 2.91 -18.51 -8.95
CA HIS A 174 2.38 -17.22 -9.34
C HIS A 174 3.38 -16.39 -10.16
N ARG A 175 3.07 -16.17 -11.44
CA ARG A 175 3.85 -15.34 -12.37
C ARG A 175 3.74 -13.86 -12.04
N GLY A 176 4.82 -13.10 -12.27
CA GLY A 176 4.84 -11.65 -12.05
C GLY A 176 5.08 -11.23 -10.60
N PHE A 177 5.26 -12.18 -9.69
CA PHE A 177 5.53 -11.90 -8.29
C PHE A 177 6.89 -12.44 -7.93
N GLY A 178 7.73 -11.64 -7.27
CA GLY A 178 9.09 -12.04 -6.91
C GLY A 178 10.05 -10.88 -6.95
N GLU A 179 11.30 -11.15 -6.58
CA GLU A 179 12.36 -10.16 -6.60
C GLU A 179 12.77 -9.83 -8.03
N THR A 180 12.89 -8.54 -8.29
CA THR A 180 13.36 -7.98 -9.55
C THR A 180 14.83 -7.56 -9.42
N ASN A 181 15.44 -7.21 -10.53
CA ASN A 181 16.88 -6.98 -10.62
C ASN A 181 17.30 -5.50 -10.65
N THR A 182 16.38 -4.56 -10.48
CA THR A 182 16.76 -3.14 -10.45
C THR A 182 17.56 -2.86 -9.18
N PRO A 183 18.64 -2.05 -9.26
CA PRO A 183 19.39 -1.64 -8.08
C PRO A 183 18.49 -1.10 -6.97
N TYR A 184 18.81 -1.43 -5.72
CA TYR A 184 18.12 -0.93 -4.54
C TYR A 184 19.02 0.09 -3.81
N PRO A 185 18.95 1.38 -4.17
CA PRO A 185 19.71 2.41 -3.48
C PRO A 185 19.22 2.59 -2.04
N VAL A 186 20.07 3.16 -1.21
CA VAL A 186 19.77 3.45 0.21
C VAL A 186 18.60 4.42 0.29
N SER A 187 18.59 5.45 -0.57
CA SER A 187 17.53 6.45 -0.66
C SER A 187 16.80 6.39 -2.00
N ILE A 188 15.48 6.65 -2.01
CA ILE A 188 14.76 6.79 -3.29
C ILE A 188 15.24 7.98 -4.11
N LYS A 189 15.90 8.97 -3.48
CA LYS A 189 16.40 10.18 -4.15
C LYS A 189 17.44 9.84 -5.21
N GLU A 190 18.17 8.74 -5.04
CA GLU A 190 19.17 8.24 -5.99
C GLU A 190 18.55 7.76 -7.31
N TYR A 191 17.25 7.42 -7.35
CA TYR A 191 16.55 7.15 -8.61
C TYR A 191 16.30 8.40 -9.46
N GLY A 192 16.38 9.60 -8.87
CA GLY A 192 16.15 10.86 -9.59
C GLY A 192 14.70 11.10 -10.00
N PHE A 193 13.73 10.43 -9.38
CA PHE A 193 12.31 10.57 -9.72
C PHE A 193 11.69 11.85 -9.15
N THR A 194 10.66 12.34 -9.86
CA THR A 194 9.86 13.49 -9.43
C THR A 194 8.46 13.05 -9.02
N TYR A 195 7.92 13.71 -7.98
CA TYR A 195 6.58 13.46 -7.44
C TYR A 195 5.89 14.81 -7.25
N THR A 196 4.96 15.13 -8.14
CA THR A 196 4.23 16.40 -8.10
C THR A 196 2.89 16.22 -7.40
N PRO A 197 2.59 16.99 -6.34
CA PRO A 197 1.26 17.04 -5.75
C PRO A 197 0.21 17.55 -6.72
N MET A 198 -1.03 17.09 -6.57
CA MET A 198 -2.17 17.55 -7.36
C MET A 198 -2.50 19.01 -7.10
N TYR A 199 -2.39 19.44 -5.84
CA TYR A 199 -2.73 20.79 -5.41
C TYR A 199 -1.50 21.48 -4.82
N ASP A 200 -1.36 22.79 -5.04
CA ASP A 200 -0.36 23.61 -4.36
C ASP A 200 -0.76 23.87 -2.89
N ALA A 201 0.09 24.61 -2.17
CA ALA A 201 -0.16 24.98 -0.77
C ALA A 201 -1.42 25.86 -0.61
N GLU A 202 -1.84 26.53 -1.68
CA GLU A 202 -3.04 27.37 -1.75
C GLU A 202 -4.29 26.58 -2.22
N GLY A 203 -4.16 25.27 -2.46
CA GLY A 203 -5.26 24.40 -2.87
C GLY A 203 -5.63 24.50 -4.36
N ARG A 204 -4.80 25.13 -5.19
CA ARG A 204 -5.00 25.23 -6.64
C ARG A 204 -4.46 23.98 -7.32
N ALA A 205 -5.21 23.45 -8.28
CA ALA A 205 -4.79 22.31 -9.07
C ALA A 205 -3.54 22.65 -9.90
N ILE A 206 -2.51 21.82 -9.81
CA ILE A 206 -1.26 21.90 -10.59
C ILE A 206 -1.34 20.98 -11.83
N ARG A 207 -2.33 20.08 -11.88
CA ARG A 207 -2.59 19.14 -12.99
C ARG A 207 -4.08 19.00 -13.29
#